data_AF-A0A365UBP5-F1
#
_entry.id   AF-A0A365UBP5-F1
#
_cell.length_a   1.000
_cell.length_b   1.000
_cell.length_c   1.000
_cell.angle_alpha   90.00
_cell.angle_beta   90.00
_cell.angle_gamma   90.00
#
_symmetry.space_group_name_H-M   'P 1'
#
loop_
_entity.id
_entity.type
_entity.pdbx_description
1 polymer ?
#
loop_
_entity_poly.entity_id
_entity_poly.type
_entity_poly.pdbx_seq_one_letter_code
_entity_poly.pdbx_strand_id
1 'polypeptide(L)'
;MARGAIAVSAPPGYCVDRAALRDAEDGSFVLMASCASLDPRAEGPAALPAILTVTVSAADPELEPPRAAELAQATPVPAIATVQRGALALAHFSEGGDSILPGGDPRHWRGATGAGGRVIGLALYAPEGSPLAGEAGGQLVGAAAARIEARAPRRQPNESEERPRAGLGGALARLFN
;
A
#
# COMPACT_ATOMS: atom_id res chain seq x y z
N MET A 1 -7.95 7.53 -2.33
CA MET A 1 -7.12 8.73 -2.09
C MET A 1 -6.97 8.86 -0.59
N ALA A 2 -5.86 9.45 -0.14
CA ALA A 2 -5.64 9.89 1.24
C ALA A 2 -5.43 11.41 1.17
N ARG A 3 -6.48 12.21 1.38
CA ARG A 3 -6.51 13.69 1.25
C ARG A 3 -5.46 14.30 0.28
N GLY A 4 -5.39 13.77 -0.94
CA GLY A 4 -4.55 14.29 -2.01
C GLY A 4 -3.06 13.88 -2.04
N ALA A 5 -2.52 13.11 -1.09
CA ALA A 5 -1.10 12.75 -1.10
C ALA A 5 -0.79 11.44 -1.85
N ILE A 6 -1.64 10.41 -1.77
CA ILE A 6 -1.43 9.13 -2.48
C ILE A 6 -2.65 8.76 -3.31
N ALA A 7 -2.43 8.64 -4.62
CA ALA A 7 -3.43 8.20 -5.58
C ALA A 7 -3.42 6.66 -5.72
N VAL A 8 -4.23 5.98 -4.91
CA VAL A 8 -4.46 4.54 -5.05
C VAL A 8 -5.29 4.27 -6.29
N SER A 9 -4.73 3.49 -7.23
CA SER A 9 -5.37 3.14 -8.50
C SER A 9 -5.42 1.63 -8.65
N ALA A 10 -6.57 1.10 -9.03
CA ALA A 10 -6.75 -0.34 -9.16
C ALA A 10 -5.89 -0.95 -10.30
N PRO A 11 -5.45 -2.22 -10.14
CA PRO A 11 -4.89 -3.01 -11.24
C PRO A 11 -5.91 -3.22 -12.38
N PRO A 12 -5.47 -3.54 -13.61
CA PRO A 12 -6.38 -3.87 -14.71
C PRO A 12 -7.39 -4.96 -14.33
N GLY A 13 -8.67 -4.76 -14.66
CA GLY A 13 -9.76 -5.68 -14.33
C GLY A 13 -10.25 -5.64 -12.88
N TYR A 14 -9.64 -4.81 -12.03
CA TYR A 14 -10.11 -4.54 -10.67
C TYR A 14 -10.68 -3.13 -10.55
N CYS A 15 -11.70 -3.01 -9.72
CA CYS A 15 -12.41 -1.77 -9.45
C CYS A 15 -12.42 -1.48 -7.95
N VAL A 16 -12.34 -0.21 -7.58
CA VAL A 16 -12.46 0.23 -6.19
C VAL A 16 -13.93 0.10 -5.76
N ASP A 17 -14.14 -0.57 -4.63
CA ASP A 17 -15.42 -0.52 -3.93
C ASP A 17 -15.54 0.83 -3.20
N ARG A 18 -16.39 1.71 -3.74
CA ARG A 18 -16.61 3.05 -3.19
C ARG A 18 -17.35 3.01 -1.85
N ALA A 19 -18.14 1.98 -1.57
CA ALA A 19 -18.85 1.86 -0.30
C ALA A 19 -17.91 1.50 0.86
N ALA A 20 -16.85 0.74 0.55
CA ALA A 20 -15.81 0.35 1.51
C ALA A 20 -14.69 1.39 1.68
N LEU A 21 -14.63 2.43 0.84
CA LEU A 21 -13.59 3.47 0.92
C LEU A 21 -13.64 4.21 2.27
N ARG A 22 -12.48 4.39 2.89
CA ARG A 22 -12.27 5.28 4.05
C ARG A 22 -11.06 6.17 3.77
N ASP A 23 -11.23 7.48 3.96
CA ASP A 23 -10.18 8.50 3.80
C ASP A 23 -10.20 9.41 5.04
N ALA A 24 -9.24 9.20 5.94
CA ALA A 24 -9.10 9.89 7.21
C ALA A 24 -7.65 10.42 7.39
N GLU A 25 -7.41 11.24 8.43
CA GLU A 25 -6.06 11.83 8.66
C GLU A 25 -5.04 10.81 9.14
N ASP A 26 -5.50 9.90 10.00
CA ASP A 26 -4.74 8.83 10.61
C ASP A 26 -4.50 7.64 9.66
N GLY A 27 -5.25 7.58 8.56
CA GLY A 27 -5.00 6.63 7.49
C GLY A 27 -6.13 6.55 6.48
N SER A 28 -5.93 5.73 5.46
CA SER A 28 -6.94 5.44 4.45
C SER A 28 -7.02 3.95 4.15
N PHE A 29 -8.20 3.49 3.76
CA PHE A 29 -8.48 2.11 3.40
C PHE A 29 -9.24 2.06 2.09
N VAL A 30 -8.77 1.21 1.18
CA VAL A 30 -9.40 0.93 -0.11
C VAL A 30 -9.60 -0.56 -0.24
N LEU A 31 -10.82 -0.98 -0.55
CA LEU A 31 -11.11 -2.33 -1.00
C LEU A 31 -11.29 -2.32 -2.52
N MET A 32 -10.76 -3.33 -3.18
CA MET A 32 -10.91 -3.55 -4.61
C MET A 32 -11.35 -4.99 -4.82
N ALA A 33 -12.19 -5.20 -5.83
CA ALA A 33 -12.56 -6.53 -6.31
C ALA A 33 -12.53 -6.54 -7.84
N SER A 34 -12.64 -7.72 -8.45
CA SER A 34 -12.79 -7.78 -9.90
C SER A 34 -13.99 -6.93 -10.32
N CYS A 35 -13.87 -6.15 -11.38
CA CYS A 35 -14.92 -5.22 -11.78
C CYS A 35 -16.25 -5.96 -12.03
N ALA A 36 -16.19 -7.14 -12.65
CA ALA A 36 -17.35 -8.00 -12.88
C ALA A 36 -18.03 -8.50 -11.59
N SER A 37 -17.30 -8.58 -10.47
CA SER A 37 -17.88 -8.91 -9.15
C SER A 37 -18.62 -7.74 -8.51
N LEU A 38 -18.24 -6.50 -8.83
CA LEU A 38 -18.88 -5.30 -8.27
C LEU A 38 -20.05 -4.81 -9.14
N ASP A 39 -19.92 -4.92 -10.45
CA ASP A 39 -20.98 -4.61 -11.41
C ASP A 39 -20.93 -5.61 -12.57
N PRO A 40 -21.95 -6.44 -12.78
CA PRO A 40 -21.98 -7.41 -13.88
C PRO A 40 -22.01 -6.74 -15.27
N ARG A 41 -22.24 -5.43 -15.35
CA ARG A 41 -22.17 -4.64 -16.58
C ARG A 41 -20.83 -3.94 -16.77
N ALA A 42 -19.87 -4.12 -15.86
CA ALA A 42 -18.57 -3.48 -15.96
C ALA A 42 -17.84 -3.94 -17.24
N GLU A 43 -17.40 -2.97 -18.03
CA GLU A 43 -16.56 -3.18 -19.20
C GLU A 43 -15.07 -3.12 -18.82
N GLY A 44 -14.22 -3.83 -19.57
CA GLY A 44 -12.78 -3.81 -19.39
C GLY A 44 -12.14 -5.19 -19.39
N PRO A 45 -10.84 -5.28 -19.07
CA PRO A 45 -10.13 -6.54 -19.00
C PRO A 45 -10.76 -7.46 -17.95
N ALA A 46 -10.94 -8.73 -18.32
CA ALA A 46 -11.34 -9.75 -17.34
C ALA A 46 -10.22 -9.95 -16.31
N ALA A 47 -10.60 -10.16 -15.05
CA ALA A 47 -9.71 -10.55 -13.97
C ALA A 47 -10.32 -11.70 -13.17
N LEU A 48 -9.47 -12.53 -12.58
CA LEU A 48 -9.91 -13.57 -11.67
C LEU A 48 -10.54 -12.92 -10.42
N PRO A 49 -11.62 -13.49 -9.86
CA PRO A 49 -12.21 -12.98 -8.62
C PRO A 49 -11.19 -13.00 -7.48
N ALA A 50 -11.08 -11.87 -6.78
CA ALA A 50 -10.31 -11.72 -5.55
C ALA A 50 -10.72 -10.41 -4.86
N ILE A 51 -10.42 -10.32 -3.57
CA ILE A 51 -10.43 -9.08 -2.80
C ILE A 51 -8.98 -8.62 -2.64
N LEU A 52 -8.70 -7.39 -3.05
CA LEU A 52 -7.44 -6.69 -2.79
C LEU A 52 -7.72 -5.49 -1.90
N THR A 53 -7.09 -5.44 -0.73
CA THR A 53 -7.16 -4.28 0.16
C THR A 53 -5.87 -3.49 0.11
N VAL A 54 -5.99 -2.17 0.29
CA VAL A 54 -4.87 -1.25 0.45
C VAL A 54 -5.12 -0.38 1.67
N THR A 55 -4.19 -0.39 2.61
CA THR A 55 -4.12 0.57 3.70
C THR A 55 -3.00 1.57 3.44
N VAL A 56 -3.25 2.83 3.79
CA VAL A 56 -2.27 3.91 3.70
C VAL A 56 -2.13 4.52 5.08
N SER A 57 -0.93 4.54 5.63
CA SER A 57 -0.67 5.17 6.93
C SER A 57 -0.86 6.70 6.89
N ALA A 58 -0.95 7.31 8.07
CA ALA A 58 -0.63 8.72 8.25
C ALA A 58 0.75 9.07 7.66
N ALA A 59 0.99 10.35 7.38
CA ALA A 59 2.25 10.80 6.83
C ALA A 59 3.25 10.76 7.96
N ASP A 60 4.27 9.94 7.78
CA ASP A 60 5.36 9.82 8.73
C ASP A 60 6.64 9.55 7.93
N PRO A 61 7.50 10.57 7.75
CA PRO A 61 8.73 10.44 7.00
C PRO A 61 9.76 9.52 7.68
N GLU A 62 9.59 9.20 8.97
CA GLU A 62 10.47 8.30 9.72
C GLU A 62 9.93 6.87 9.78
N LEU A 63 8.65 6.67 9.42
CA LEU A 63 8.05 5.35 9.32
C LEU A 63 8.53 4.65 8.04
N GLU A 64 9.45 3.72 8.21
CA GLU A 64 9.92 2.85 7.14
C GLU A 64 8.98 1.65 6.94
N PRO A 65 8.79 1.18 5.68
CA PRO A 65 8.05 -0.06 5.44
C PRO A 65 8.80 -1.26 6.04
N PRO A 66 8.07 -2.27 6.55
CA PRO A 66 8.70 -3.45 7.12
C PRO A 66 9.44 -4.24 6.05
N ARG A 67 10.51 -4.95 6.44
CA ARG A 67 11.12 -5.98 5.61
C ARG A 67 10.24 -7.22 5.54
N ALA A 68 10.45 -8.05 4.52
CA ALA A 68 9.67 -9.27 4.31
C ALA A 68 9.67 -10.23 5.50
N ALA A 69 10.79 -10.32 6.24
CA ALA A 69 10.88 -11.12 7.46
C ALA A 69 10.05 -10.55 8.62
N GLU A 70 9.98 -9.23 8.75
CA GLU A 70 9.17 -8.54 9.77
C GLU A 70 7.68 -8.66 9.42
N LEU A 71 7.33 -8.52 8.14
CA LEU A 71 5.97 -8.72 7.66
C LEU A 71 5.48 -10.15 7.91
N ALA A 72 6.33 -11.16 7.71
CA ALA A 72 6.00 -12.55 8.01
C ALA A 72 5.77 -12.81 9.51
N GLN A 73 6.41 -12.04 10.39
CA GLN A 73 6.29 -12.15 11.84
C GLN A 73 5.13 -11.32 12.42
N ALA A 74 4.44 -10.52 11.60
CA ALA A 74 3.32 -9.69 12.03
C ALA A 74 2.07 -10.49 12.44
N THR A 75 2.09 -11.81 12.26
CA THR A 75 1.02 -12.75 12.63
C THR A 75 1.65 -14.04 13.17
N PRO A 76 0.98 -14.79 14.07
CA PRO A 76 1.46 -16.10 14.51
C PRO A 76 1.40 -17.18 13.41
N VAL A 77 0.74 -16.91 12.27
CA VAL A 77 0.63 -17.83 11.15
C VAL A 77 1.96 -17.91 10.39
N PRO A 78 2.52 -19.11 10.15
CA PRO A 78 3.72 -19.26 9.35
C PRO A 78 3.57 -18.75 7.91
N ALA A 79 4.58 -18.04 7.42
CA ALA A 79 4.66 -17.69 6.01
C ALA A 79 5.18 -18.89 5.19
N ILE A 80 4.47 -19.24 4.12
CA ILE A 80 4.90 -20.18 3.08
C ILE A 80 6.13 -19.62 2.34
N ALA A 81 6.10 -18.32 2.05
CA ALA A 81 7.16 -17.65 1.31
C ALA A 81 7.24 -16.17 1.70
N THR A 82 8.45 -15.61 1.62
CA THR A 82 8.68 -14.18 1.74
C THR A 82 9.48 -13.70 0.54
N VAL A 83 9.21 -12.46 0.10
CA VAL A 83 9.90 -11.86 -1.04
C VAL A 83 10.21 -10.40 -0.71
N GLN A 84 11.47 -9.99 -0.88
CA GLN A 84 11.90 -8.60 -0.80
C GLN A 84 12.30 -8.10 -2.20
N ARG A 85 11.73 -6.98 -2.65
CA ARG A 85 12.04 -6.32 -3.92
C ARG A 85 12.18 -4.82 -3.71
N GLY A 86 13.41 -4.34 -3.51
CA GLY A 86 13.62 -2.94 -3.09
C GLY A 86 12.87 -2.66 -1.78
N ALA A 87 12.03 -1.63 -1.75
CA ALA A 87 11.19 -1.30 -0.59
C ALA A 87 9.95 -2.20 -0.42
N LEU A 88 9.57 -2.96 -1.46
CA LEU A 88 8.42 -3.84 -1.40
C LEU A 88 8.76 -5.16 -0.69
N ALA A 89 8.10 -5.38 0.45
CA ALA A 89 8.04 -6.65 1.16
C ALA A 89 6.75 -7.39 0.81
N LEU A 90 6.83 -8.70 0.58
CA LEU A 90 5.68 -9.60 0.41
C LEU A 90 5.83 -10.80 1.33
N ALA A 91 4.71 -11.28 1.86
CA ALA A 91 4.60 -12.52 2.60
C ALA A 91 3.36 -13.30 2.14
N HIS A 92 3.55 -14.59 1.89
CA HIS A 92 2.50 -15.54 1.54
C HIS A 92 2.21 -16.40 2.76
N PHE A 93 0.98 -16.40 3.25
CA PHE A 93 0.58 -17.14 4.45
C PHE A 93 -0.21 -18.38 4.08
N SER A 94 -0.10 -19.43 4.89
CA SER A 94 -0.82 -20.69 4.67
C SER A 94 -2.27 -20.68 5.10
N GLU A 95 -2.65 -19.77 5.99
CA GLU A 95 -3.93 -19.78 6.69
C GLU A 95 -4.52 -18.38 6.85
N GLY A 96 -5.82 -18.32 7.15
CA GLY A 96 -6.55 -17.11 7.53
C GLY A 96 -7.23 -16.37 6.37
N GLY A 97 -7.00 -16.75 5.12
CA GLY A 97 -7.65 -16.12 3.98
C GLY A 97 -9.16 -16.40 3.89
N ASP A 98 -9.54 -17.63 4.22
CA ASP A 98 -10.91 -18.15 4.32
C ASP A 98 -11.71 -17.50 5.47
N SER A 99 -11.01 -17.00 6.51
CA SER A 99 -11.65 -16.23 7.59
C SER A 99 -12.10 -14.83 7.14
N ILE A 100 -11.49 -14.28 6.08
CA ILE A 100 -11.77 -12.94 5.56
C ILE A 100 -12.74 -13.00 4.39
N LEU A 101 -12.57 -13.98 3.50
CA LEU A 101 -13.42 -14.18 2.34
C LEU A 101 -14.20 -15.49 2.52
N PRO A 102 -15.54 -15.45 2.71
CA PRO A 102 -16.35 -16.66 2.71
C PRO A 102 -16.18 -17.45 1.40
N GLY A 103 -15.84 -18.74 1.50
CA GLY A 103 -15.46 -19.57 0.34
C GLY A 103 -14.07 -19.26 -0.23
N GLY A 104 -13.23 -18.56 0.54
CA GLY A 104 -11.86 -18.21 0.19
C GLY A 104 -10.88 -19.36 0.40
N ASP A 105 -9.74 -19.28 -0.29
CA ASP A 105 -8.58 -20.12 -0.01
C ASP A 105 -7.97 -19.69 1.33
N PRO A 106 -7.53 -20.64 2.19
CA PRO A 106 -6.85 -20.30 3.44
C PRO A 106 -5.55 -19.52 3.18
N ARG A 107 -4.90 -19.75 2.02
CA ARG A 107 -3.69 -19.04 1.65
C ARG A 107 -4.01 -17.63 1.18
N HIS A 108 -3.20 -16.69 1.61
CA HIS A 108 -3.37 -15.29 1.25
C HIS A 108 -2.04 -14.55 1.19
N TRP A 109 -2.02 -13.43 0.46
CA TRP A 109 -0.85 -12.59 0.34
C TRP A 109 -1.00 -11.33 1.19
N ARG A 110 0.10 -10.90 1.78
CA ARG A 110 0.28 -9.54 2.29
C ARG A 110 1.48 -8.89 1.64
N GLY A 111 1.41 -7.58 1.48
CA GLY A 111 2.50 -6.75 1.01
C GLY A 111 2.62 -5.47 1.80
N ALA A 112 3.82 -4.91 1.84
CA ALA A 112 4.06 -3.58 2.38
C ALA A 112 5.15 -2.87 1.57
N THR A 113 4.98 -1.58 1.33
CA THR A 113 5.98 -0.72 0.67
C THR A 113 5.89 0.71 1.18
N GLY A 114 6.87 1.55 0.84
CA GLY A 114 6.88 2.98 1.14
C GLY A 114 6.50 3.81 -0.10
N ALA A 115 5.60 4.78 0.05
CA ALA A 115 5.25 5.71 -1.02
C ALA A 115 4.89 7.09 -0.46
N GLY A 116 5.59 8.15 -0.92
CA GLY A 116 5.29 9.53 -0.55
C GLY A 116 5.33 9.81 0.96
N GLY A 117 6.30 9.23 1.69
CA GLY A 117 6.45 9.40 3.14
C GLY A 117 5.36 8.69 3.97
N ARG A 118 4.83 7.58 3.43
CA ARG A 118 3.78 6.75 4.04
C ARG A 118 4.10 5.29 3.81
N VAL A 119 3.65 4.44 4.72
CA VAL A 119 3.63 2.99 4.52
C VAL A 119 2.30 2.59 3.89
N ILE A 120 2.41 1.80 2.84
CA ILE A 120 1.29 1.22 2.10
C ILE A 120 1.23 -0.26 2.44
N GLY A 121 0.17 -0.70 3.10
CA GLY A 121 -0.14 -2.11 3.30
C GLY A 121 -1.05 -2.63 2.20
N LEU A 122 -0.83 -3.85 1.74
CA LEU A 122 -1.68 -4.54 0.78
C LEU A 122 -2.02 -5.93 1.29
N ALA A 123 -3.22 -6.43 1.02
CA ALA A 123 -3.56 -7.83 1.21
C ALA A 123 -4.44 -8.34 0.08
N LEU A 124 -4.24 -9.60 -0.31
CA LEU A 124 -5.03 -10.26 -1.34
C LEU A 124 -5.60 -11.57 -0.81
N TYR A 125 -6.92 -11.73 -0.99
CA TYR A 125 -7.69 -12.91 -0.66
C TYR A 125 -8.43 -13.39 -1.92
N ALA A 126 -8.41 -14.69 -2.19
CA ALA A 126 -8.99 -15.26 -3.41
C ALA A 126 -9.91 -16.44 -3.07
N PRO A 127 -10.87 -16.80 -3.94
CA PRO A 127 -11.66 -18.02 -3.79
C PRO A 127 -10.79 -19.26 -3.66
N GLU A 128 -11.32 -20.30 -3.01
CA GLU A 128 -10.67 -21.59 -2.86
C GLU A 128 -10.14 -22.14 -4.20
N GLY A 129 -8.88 -22.58 -4.22
CA GLY A 129 -8.26 -23.15 -5.42
C GLY A 129 -7.89 -22.13 -6.52
N SER A 130 -8.14 -20.84 -6.30
CA SER A 130 -7.77 -19.79 -7.25
C SER A 130 -6.25 -19.72 -7.44
N PRO A 131 -5.74 -19.52 -8.68
CA PRO A 131 -4.33 -19.22 -8.92
C PRO A 131 -3.82 -17.99 -8.16
N LEU A 132 -4.72 -17.07 -7.80
CA LEU A 132 -4.39 -15.88 -7.01
C LEU A 132 -4.09 -16.20 -5.53
N ALA A 133 -4.43 -17.38 -5.03
CA ALA A 133 -3.94 -17.88 -3.75
C ALA A 133 -2.51 -18.47 -3.85
N GLY A 134 -1.91 -18.45 -5.04
CA GLY A 134 -0.52 -18.87 -5.29
C GLY A 134 0.32 -17.73 -5.84
N GLU A 135 1.30 -18.04 -6.69
CA GLU A 135 2.27 -17.07 -7.21
C GLU A 135 1.62 -15.87 -7.93
N ALA A 136 0.53 -16.10 -8.67
CA ALA A 136 -0.17 -15.04 -9.40
C ALA A 136 -0.71 -13.94 -8.45
N GLY A 137 -1.07 -14.29 -7.21
CA GLY A 137 -1.47 -13.33 -6.18
C GLY A 137 -0.33 -12.40 -5.78
N GLY A 138 0.85 -12.96 -5.51
CA GLY A 138 2.05 -12.18 -5.18
C GLY A 138 2.46 -11.24 -6.32
N GLN A 139 2.33 -11.70 -7.58
CA GLN A 139 2.56 -10.84 -8.75
C GLN A 139 1.54 -9.69 -8.84
N LEU A 140 0.25 -9.96 -8.57
CA LEU A 140 -0.80 -8.95 -8.57
C LEU A 140 -0.60 -7.91 -7.45
N VAL A 141 -0.27 -8.35 -6.23
CA VAL A 141 0.04 -7.44 -5.11
C VAL A 141 1.24 -6.57 -5.44
N GLY A 142 2.31 -7.15 -6.00
CA GLY A 142 3.48 -6.38 -6.43
C GLY A 142 3.18 -5.38 -7.53
N ALA A 143 2.35 -5.75 -8.51
CA ALA A 143 1.91 -4.84 -9.56
C ALA A 143 1.04 -3.69 -9.01
N ALA A 144 0.18 -3.97 -8.04
CA ALA A 144 -0.62 -2.95 -7.36
C ALA A 144 0.26 -1.95 -6.60
N ALA A 145 1.23 -2.45 -5.83
CA ALA A 145 2.21 -1.64 -5.11
C ALA A 145 2.99 -0.71 -6.05
N ALA A 146 3.56 -1.27 -7.14
CA ALA A 146 4.30 -0.50 -8.13
C ALA A 146 3.47 0.61 -8.79
N ARG A 147 2.16 0.38 -9.03
CA ARG A 147 1.25 1.40 -9.57
C ARG A 147 0.99 2.54 -8.58
N ILE A 148 0.94 2.24 -7.29
CA ILE A 148 0.77 3.24 -6.22
C ILE A 148 2.05 4.07 -6.10
N GLU A 149 3.21 3.42 -6.03
CA GLU A 149 4.53 4.07 -5.97
C GLU A 149 4.76 5.01 -7.15
N ALA A 150 4.47 4.57 -8.38
CA ALA A 150 4.65 5.37 -9.59
C ALA A 150 3.78 6.65 -9.63
N ARG A 151 2.71 6.70 -8.84
CA ARG A 151 1.78 7.83 -8.76
C ARG A 151 1.95 8.67 -7.49
N ALA A 152 2.82 8.23 -6.59
CA ALA A 152 3.10 8.98 -5.38
C ALA A 152 3.92 10.24 -5.73
N PRO A 153 3.68 11.36 -5.05
CA PRO A 153 4.54 12.52 -5.17
C PRO A 153 5.98 12.10 -4.82
N ARG A 154 6.93 12.46 -5.68
CA ARG A 154 8.34 12.22 -5.39
C ARG A 154 8.69 13.00 -4.13
N ARG A 155 9.38 12.34 -3.20
CA ARG A 155 10.02 13.02 -2.07
C ARG A 155 11.02 14.01 -2.70
N GLN A 156 10.73 15.30 -2.66
CA GLN A 156 11.76 16.29 -2.93
C GLN A 156 12.76 16.16 -1.77
N PRO A 157 14.07 15.95 -2.04
CA PRO A 157 15.08 16.16 -1.03
C PRO A 157 14.87 17.57 -0.49
N ASN A 158 14.67 17.66 0.81
CA ASN A 158 14.22 18.83 1.53
C ASN A 158 14.91 20.14 1.04
N GLU A 159 14.19 21.05 0.39
CA GLU A 159 14.64 22.45 0.11
C GLU A 159 14.73 23.29 1.41
N SER A 160 14.80 22.66 2.58
CA SER A 160 14.83 23.32 3.89
C SER A 160 16.24 23.46 4.48
N GLU A 161 17.28 22.93 3.82
CA GLU A 161 18.66 22.97 4.32
C GLU A 161 19.57 23.97 3.58
N GLU A 162 18.98 24.95 2.89
CA GLU A 162 19.71 26.12 2.36
C GLU A 162 18.99 27.44 2.68
N ARG A 163 18.54 27.60 3.94
CA ARG A 163 18.48 28.96 4.50
C ARG A 163 19.91 29.35 4.87
N PRO A 164 20.54 30.34 4.20
CA PRO A 164 21.81 30.84 4.69
C PRO A 164 21.58 31.29 6.13
N ARG A 165 22.42 30.79 7.05
CA ARG A 165 22.51 31.35 8.41
C ARG A 165 22.66 32.85 8.21
N ALA A 166 21.62 33.62 8.55
CA ALA A 166 21.75 35.03 8.76
C ALA A 166 22.84 35.18 9.83
N GLY A 167 24.04 35.56 9.37
CA GLY A 167 25.16 35.80 10.25
C GLY A 167 24.74 36.77 11.33
N LEU A 168 25.17 36.50 12.56
CA LEU A 168 25.14 37.44 13.68
C LEU A 168 25.92 38.72 13.33
N GLY A 169 25.32 39.58 12.50
CA GLY A 169 25.92 40.84 12.04
C GLY A 169 24.92 42.00 11.97
N GLY A 170 23.65 41.79 12.35
CA GLY A 170 22.60 42.82 12.27
C GLY A 170 22.08 43.34 13.62
N ALA A 171 22.36 42.65 14.73
CA ALA A 171 21.76 42.97 16.04
C ALA A 171 22.61 43.92 16.91
N LEU A 172 23.83 44.28 16.48
CA LEU A 172 24.70 45.21 17.22
C LEU A 172 24.78 46.63 16.62
N ALA A 173 24.11 46.90 15.49
CA ALA A 173 24.11 48.23 14.86
C ALA A 173 22.97 49.17 15.32
N ARG A 174 22.13 48.74 16.27
CA ARG A 174 21.02 49.54 16.81
C ARG A 174 21.15 49.86 18.31
N LEU A 175 22.35 49.70 18.87
CA LEU A 175 22.69 50.15 20.22
C LEU A 175 23.54 51.44 20.24
N PHE A 176 23.79 52.02 19.06
CA PHE A 176 24.47 53.32 18.92
C PHE A 176 23.82 54.16 17.81
N ASN A 177 22.56 54.54 18.01
CA ASN A 177 21.99 55.85 17.65
C ASN A 177 20.57 55.99 18.22
#